data_AF-A0A7Y2IM96-F1
#
_entry.id   AF-A0A7Y2IM96-F1
#
_cell.length_a   1.000
_cell.length_b   1.000
_cell.length_c   1.000
_cell.angle_alpha   90.00
_cell.angle_beta   90.00
_cell.angle_gamma   90.00
#
_symmetry.space_group_name_H-M   'P 1'
#
loop_
_entity.id
_entity.type
_entity.pdbx_description
1 polymer ?
#
loop_
_entity_poly.entity_id
_entity_poly.type
_entity_poly.pdbx_seq_one_letter_code
_entity_poly.pdbx_strand_id
1 'polypeptide(L)'
;MARTVSPDQGPFDLEHLSRSIERARADKNVTWGFISEEVGVSTSTIRRLATAADAEADGVLALVRWLGDPPERFITASKVPGEPLLPAGSGMIRVDMSLVARLAGSGSRGRVGSRTTIQRLARVAQASGRTIASLTRHSLK
;
A
#
# COMPACT_ATOMS: atom_id res chain seq x y z
N MET A 1 -25.85 -2.28 20.50
CA MET A 1 -24.76 -3.07 19.89
C MET A 1 -23.62 -2.13 19.51
N ALA A 2 -22.66 -1.94 20.41
CA ALA A 2 -21.44 -1.16 20.13
C ALA A 2 -20.41 -2.11 19.52
N ARG A 3 -19.98 -1.86 18.29
CA ARG A 3 -18.94 -2.65 17.63
C ARG A 3 -17.60 -2.19 18.22
N THR A 4 -17.12 -2.90 19.24
CA THR A 4 -15.83 -2.66 19.89
C THR A 4 -14.73 -2.74 18.83
N VAL A 5 -14.08 -1.61 18.54
CA VAL A 5 -12.92 -1.58 17.64
C VAL A 5 -11.79 -2.29 18.38
N SER A 6 -11.43 -3.50 17.96
CA SER A 6 -10.34 -4.23 18.60
C SER A 6 -9.01 -3.50 18.40
N PRO A 7 -8.23 -3.21 19.47
CA PRO A 7 -6.95 -2.48 19.44
C PRO A 7 -5.78 -3.30 18.82
N ASP A 8 -6.09 -4.27 17.98
CA ASP A 8 -5.26 -5.44 17.72
C ASP A 8 -4.84 -5.52 16.23
N GLN A 9 -4.96 -4.39 15.52
CA GLN A 9 -4.59 -4.25 14.12
C GLN A 9 -3.38 -3.33 14.06
N GLY A 10 -2.24 -3.88 13.63
CA GLY A 10 -1.00 -3.15 13.56
C GLY A 10 -0.87 -2.28 12.30
N PRO A 11 0.14 -1.41 12.26
CA PRO A 11 0.42 -0.54 11.12
C PRO A 11 0.90 -1.34 9.90
N PHE A 12 0.96 -0.67 8.76
CA PHE A 12 1.71 -1.16 7.61
C PHE A 12 3.22 -1.05 7.93
N ASP A 13 3.93 -2.17 7.86
CA ASP A 13 5.36 -2.32 8.16
C ASP A 13 6.20 -2.00 6.91
N LEU A 14 6.62 -0.73 6.81
CA LEU A 14 7.47 -0.25 5.72
C LEU A 14 8.91 -0.78 5.78
N GLU A 15 9.39 -1.18 6.96
CA GLU A 15 10.70 -1.79 7.11
C GLU A 15 10.69 -3.22 6.55
N HIS A 16 9.65 -4.00 6.85
CA HIS A 16 9.45 -5.33 6.26
C HIS A 16 9.29 -5.26 4.74
N LEU A 17 8.55 -4.26 4.22
CA LEU A 17 8.49 -4.02 2.78
C LEU A 17 9.88 -3.71 2.20
N SER A 18 10.63 -2.81 2.83
CA SER A 18 11.98 -2.43 2.36
C SER A 18 12.93 -3.63 2.29
N ARG A 19 12.94 -4.49 3.32
CA ARG A 19 13.72 -5.73 3.34
C ARG A 19 13.30 -6.72 2.24
N SER A 20 12.00 -6.81 1.97
CA SER A 20 11.47 -7.68 0.90
C SER A 20 11.87 -7.18 -0.49
N ILE A 21 11.87 -5.85 -0.71
CA ILE A 21 12.37 -5.24 -1.95
C ILE A 21 13.86 -5.50 -2.12
N GLU A 22 14.68 -5.32 -1.09
CA GLU A 22 16.12 -5.57 -1.19
C GLU A 22 16.40 -7.04 -1.54
N ARG A 23 15.70 -7.98 -0.90
CA ARG A 23 15.82 -9.41 -1.23
C ARG A 23 15.45 -9.68 -2.68
N ALA A 24 14.29 -9.22 -3.14
CA ALA A 24 13.85 -9.41 -4.51
C ALA A 24 14.80 -8.74 -5.53
N ARG A 25 15.35 -7.57 -5.20
CA ARG A 25 16.37 -6.87 -6.00
C ARG A 25 17.63 -7.73 -6.16
N ALA A 26 18.13 -8.30 -5.06
CA ALA A 26 19.30 -9.16 -5.05
C ALA A 26 19.04 -10.47 -5.82
N ASP A 27 17.89 -11.12 -5.58
CA ASP A 27 17.50 -12.37 -6.24
C ASP A 27 17.33 -12.20 -7.76
N LYS A 28 16.79 -11.06 -8.21
CA LYS A 28 16.65 -10.71 -9.64
C LYS A 28 17.94 -10.12 -10.24
N ASN A 29 18.97 -9.87 -9.44
CA ASN A 29 20.22 -9.21 -9.84
C ASN A 29 20.01 -7.87 -10.59
N VAL A 30 19.12 -7.01 -10.07
CA VAL A 30 18.81 -5.71 -10.68
C VAL A 30 19.32 -4.54 -9.85
N THR A 31 19.51 -3.39 -10.49
CA THR A 31 19.90 -2.15 -9.80
C THR A 31 18.69 -1.46 -9.20
N TRP A 32 18.92 -0.55 -8.25
CA TRP A 32 17.87 0.33 -7.75
C TRP A 32 17.26 1.22 -8.84
N GLY A 33 18.07 1.64 -9.83
CA GLY A 33 17.61 2.43 -10.96
C GLY A 33 16.60 1.66 -11.82
N PHE A 34 16.87 0.38 -12.07
CA PHE A 34 15.93 -0.49 -12.79
C PHE A 34 14.57 -0.56 -12.09
N ILE A 35 14.54 -0.81 -10.77
CA ILE A 35 13.29 -0.82 -9.99
C ILE A 35 12.60 0.54 -10.06
N SER A 36 13.36 1.63 -9.96
CA SER A 36 12.83 2.99 -10.02
C SER A 36 12.11 3.27 -11.34
N GLU A 37 12.68 2.82 -12.46
CA GLU A 37 12.10 2.96 -13.80
C GLU A 37 10.87 2.07 -13.98
N GLU A 38 10.96 0.81 -13.55
CA GLU A 38 9.90 -0.17 -13.69
C GLU A 38 8.65 0.20 -12.86
N VAL A 39 8.86 0.69 -11.63
CA VAL A 39 7.78 1.00 -10.69
C VAL A 39 7.33 2.46 -10.78
N GLY A 40 8.18 3.36 -11.29
CA GLY A 40 7.91 4.80 -11.34
C GLY A 40 8.05 5.51 -9.98
N VAL A 41 8.83 4.92 -9.06
CA VAL A 41 9.12 5.48 -7.72
C VAL A 41 10.60 5.76 -7.61
N SER A 42 11.00 6.96 -7.19
CA SER A 42 12.42 7.31 -7.12
C SER A 42 13.22 6.39 -6.19
N THR A 43 14.48 6.09 -6.56
CA THR A 43 15.42 5.34 -5.71
C THR A 43 15.52 5.89 -4.27
N SER A 44 15.52 7.21 -4.11
CA SER A 44 15.54 7.86 -2.79
C SER A 44 14.30 7.54 -1.96
N THR A 45 13.13 7.46 -2.59
CA THR A 45 11.88 7.08 -1.94
C THR A 45 11.89 5.62 -1.53
N ILE A 46 12.33 4.73 -2.42
CA ILE A 46 12.43 3.29 -2.14
C ILE A 46 13.33 3.04 -0.93
N ARG A 47 14.52 3.65 -0.90
CA ARG A 47 15.49 3.46 0.20
C ARG A 47 15.00 4.06 1.53
N ARG A 48 14.21 5.14 1.49
CA ARG A 48 13.67 5.80 2.68
C ARG A 48 12.62 4.95 3.40
N LEU A 49 12.03 3.96 2.74
CA LEU A 49 11.01 3.10 3.38
C LEU A 49 11.52 2.38 4.63
N ALA A 50 12.82 2.03 4.67
CA ALA A 50 13.42 1.32 5.80
C ALA A 50 13.29 2.06 7.14
N THR A 51 13.12 3.38 7.13
CA THR A 51 13.04 4.21 8.35
C THR A 51 11.78 5.08 8.40
N ALA A 52 10.91 4.98 7.38
CA ALA A 52 9.72 5.80 7.29
C ALA A 52 8.59 5.25 8.18
N ALA A 53 7.94 6.13 8.93
CA ALA A 53 6.71 5.80 9.66
C ALA A 53 5.47 5.75 8.75
N ASP A 54 5.48 6.54 7.66
CA ASP A 54 4.39 6.60 6.67
C ASP A 54 4.93 6.99 5.30
N ALA A 55 4.17 6.69 4.25
CA ALA A 55 4.50 6.97 2.85
C ALA A 55 3.24 7.11 1.99
N GLU A 56 3.40 7.69 0.81
CA GLU A 56 2.29 7.80 -0.15
C GLU A 56 1.86 6.41 -0.62
N ALA A 57 0.55 6.15 -0.57
CA ALA A 57 0.02 4.81 -0.80
C ALA A 57 0.24 4.33 -2.25
N ASP A 58 0.16 5.20 -3.25
CA ASP A 58 0.35 4.85 -4.66
C ASP A 58 1.75 4.28 -4.92
N GLY A 59 2.81 4.95 -4.45
CA GLY A 59 4.18 4.47 -4.57
C GLY A 59 4.43 3.18 -3.80
N VAL A 60 3.90 3.06 -2.58
CA VAL A 60 4.01 1.83 -1.79
C VAL A 60 3.32 0.66 -2.47
N LEU A 61 2.10 0.85 -2.96
CA LEU A 61 1.34 -0.20 -3.65
C LEU A 61 1.97 -0.60 -4.97
N ALA A 62 2.60 0.33 -5.69
CA ALA A 62 3.35 0.00 -6.89
C ALA A 62 4.53 -0.94 -6.58
N LEU A 63 5.24 -0.73 -5.46
CA LEU A 63 6.32 -1.62 -4.99
C LEU A 63 5.81 -2.97 -4.51
N VAL A 64 4.70 -3.00 -3.76
CA VAL A 64 4.04 -4.25 -3.36
C VAL A 64 3.62 -5.07 -4.58
N ARG A 65 3.04 -4.42 -5.59
CA ARG A 65 2.69 -5.07 -6.87
C ARG A 65 3.91 -5.63 -7.57
N TRP A 66 5.04 -4.92 -7.56
CA TRP A 66 6.29 -5.40 -8.16
C TRP A 66 6.82 -6.67 -7.48
N LEU A 67 6.61 -6.81 -6.16
CA LEU A 67 6.91 -8.05 -5.44
C LEU A 67 5.94 -9.20 -5.76
N GLY A 68 4.73 -8.90 -6.24
CA GLY A 68 3.67 -9.88 -6.46
C GLY A 68 2.98 -10.36 -5.17
N ASP A 69 3.24 -9.69 -4.05
CA ASP A 69 2.68 -10.00 -2.74
C ASP A 69 1.35 -9.24 -2.50
N PRO A 70 0.44 -9.78 -1.66
CA PRO A 70 -0.71 -9.02 -1.18
C PRO A 70 -0.28 -7.90 -0.21
N PRO A 71 -0.86 -6.69 -0.27
CA PRO A 71 -0.53 -5.61 0.66
C PRO A 71 -0.69 -5.98 2.14
N GLU A 72 -1.66 -6.84 2.45
CA GLU A 72 -1.95 -7.32 3.80
C GLU A 72 -0.79 -8.09 4.43
N ARG A 73 0.12 -8.67 3.62
CA ARG A 73 1.34 -9.32 4.09
C ARG A 73 2.23 -8.36 4.89
N PHE A 74 2.14 -7.08 4.60
CA PHE A 74 2.93 -6.03 5.22
C PHE A 74 2.14 -5.30 6.31
N ILE A 75 0.99 -5.79 6.75
CA ILE A 75 0.24 -5.22 7.88
C ILE A 75 0.43 -6.12 9.10
N THR A 76 1.00 -5.57 10.17
CA THR A 76 1.22 -6.31 11.41
C THR A 76 -0.13 -6.78 11.98
N ALA A 77 -0.25 -8.08 12.26
CA ALA A 77 -1.50 -8.71 12.73
C ALA A 77 -2.73 -8.42 11.84
N SER A 78 -2.54 -8.42 10.50
CA SER A 78 -3.66 -8.27 9.55
C SER A 78 -4.77 -9.29 9.82
N LYS A 79 -6.02 -8.81 9.91
CA LYS A 79 -7.22 -9.66 9.99
C LYS A 79 -7.93 -9.81 8.64
N VAL A 80 -7.43 -9.11 7.62
CA VAL A 80 -7.95 -9.16 6.26
C VAL A 80 -7.16 -10.21 5.48
N PRO A 81 -7.81 -11.18 4.83
CA PRO A 81 -7.13 -12.13 3.97
C PRO A 81 -6.45 -11.37 2.82
N GLY A 82 -5.18 -11.68 2.56
CA GLY A 82 -4.41 -10.97 1.55
C GLY A 82 -4.86 -11.28 0.14
N GLU A 83 -5.00 -10.25 -0.68
CA GLU A 83 -5.28 -10.37 -2.11
C GLU A 83 -4.16 -9.69 -2.91
N PRO A 84 -3.45 -10.42 -3.79
CA PRO A 84 -2.42 -9.83 -4.62
C PRO A 84 -2.97 -8.69 -5.47
N LEU A 85 -2.20 -7.62 -5.59
CA LEU A 85 -2.48 -6.59 -6.58
C LEU A 85 -2.34 -7.23 -7.97
N LEU A 86 -3.25 -6.91 -8.89
CA LEU A 86 -3.18 -7.45 -10.26
C LEU A 86 -1.78 -7.19 -10.85
N PRO A 87 -1.19 -8.17 -11.58
CA PRO A 87 0.16 -8.06 -12.13
C PRO A 87 0.36 -6.75 -12.90
N ALA A 88 1.60 -6.26 -12.93
CA ALA A 88 1.94 -5.02 -13.60
C ALA A 88 1.61 -5.07 -15.11
N GLY A 89 0.44 -4.57 -15.49
CA GLY A 89 0.29 -3.86 -16.76
C GLY A 89 0.98 -2.50 -16.66
N SER A 90 1.22 -1.81 -17.79
CA SER A 90 1.91 -0.49 -17.82
C SER A 90 1.12 0.66 -17.13
N GLY A 91 0.04 0.34 -16.43
CA GLY A 91 -0.85 1.27 -15.76
C GLY A 91 -0.44 1.62 -14.32
N MET A 92 -0.79 2.84 -13.91
CA MET A 92 -0.59 3.37 -12.57
C MET A 92 -1.65 2.82 -11.61
N ILE A 93 -1.23 2.38 -10.42
CA ILE A 93 -2.16 2.05 -9.32
C ILE A 93 -2.63 3.37 -8.71
N ARG A 94 -3.94 3.57 -8.66
CA ARG A 94 -4.55 4.70 -7.96
C ARG A 94 -5.42 4.21 -6.82
N VAL A 95 -5.43 4.94 -5.72
CA VAL A 95 -6.37 4.64 -4.64
C VAL A 95 -7.74 5.22 -4.97
N ASP A 96 -8.80 4.44 -4.78
CA ASP A 96 -10.18 4.90 -4.85
C ASP A 96 -10.52 5.75 -3.63
N MET A 97 -10.22 7.05 -3.71
CA MET A 97 -10.46 7.98 -2.62
C MET A 97 -11.94 8.14 -2.26
N SER A 98 -12.86 7.95 -3.20
CA SER A 98 -14.29 7.97 -2.93
C SER A 98 -14.70 6.79 -2.05
N LEU A 99 -14.15 5.61 -2.34
CA LEU A 99 -14.38 4.42 -1.54
C LEU A 99 -13.73 4.50 -0.16
N VAL A 100 -12.48 4.97 -0.09
CA VAL A 100 -11.78 5.21 1.17
C VAL A 100 -12.56 6.20 2.04
N ALA A 101 -13.05 7.30 1.48
CA ALA A 101 -13.84 8.29 2.21
C ALA A 101 -15.16 7.71 2.74
N ARG A 102 -15.85 6.89 1.93
CA ARG A 102 -17.08 6.21 2.33
C ARG A 102 -16.86 5.23 3.48
N LEU A 103 -15.78 4.46 3.43
CA LEU A 103 -15.46 3.43 4.43
C LEU A 103 -14.87 4.01 5.72
N ALA A 104 -14.18 5.15 5.65
CA ALA A 104 -13.59 5.78 6.82
C ALA A 104 -14.61 6.36 7.81
N GLY A 105 -15.89 6.48 7.42
CA GLY A 105 -16.91 7.16 8.21
C GLY A 105 -16.65 8.67 8.21
N SER A 106 -17.57 9.43 7.64
CA SER A 106 -17.50 10.88 7.48
C SER A 106 -17.12 11.65 8.76
N GLY A 107 -15.83 12.02 8.88
CA GLY A 107 -15.32 12.96 9.89
C GLY A 107 -14.19 13.87 9.38
N SER A 108 -13.53 13.54 8.27
CA SER A 108 -12.52 14.41 7.66
C SER A 108 -13.13 15.17 6.50
N ARG A 109 -13.60 16.41 6.75
CA ARG A 109 -13.99 17.41 5.75
C ARG A 109 -12.77 17.95 4.98
N GLY A 110 -11.84 17.05 4.61
CA GLY A 110 -10.67 17.35 3.81
C GLY A 110 -11.04 17.28 2.34
N ARG A 111 -10.56 18.27 1.55
CA ARG A 111 -10.64 18.26 0.08
C ARG A 111 -10.41 16.85 -0.44
N VAL A 112 -11.24 16.42 -1.40
CA VAL A 112 -11.00 15.24 -2.23
C VAL A 112 -9.72 15.50 -3.04
N GLY A 113 -8.58 15.33 -2.37
CA GLY A 113 -7.24 15.37 -2.93
C GLY A 113 -6.80 13.94 -3.22
N SER A 114 -6.16 13.76 -4.36
CA SER A 114 -5.76 12.48 -4.97
C SER A 114 -4.72 11.67 -4.20
N ARG A 115 -4.31 12.09 -3.00
CA ARG A 115 -3.23 11.45 -2.22
C ARG A 115 -3.74 11.00 -0.84
N THR A 116 -3.50 9.73 -0.54
CA THR A 116 -3.64 9.16 0.81
C THR A 116 -2.35 8.46 1.19
N THR A 117 -2.16 8.24 2.49
CA THR A 117 -1.00 7.53 3.00
C THR A 117 -1.31 6.05 3.17
N ILE A 118 -0.26 5.22 3.16
CA ILE A 118 -0.41 3.77 3.32
C ILE A 118 -0.97 3.43 4.70
N GLN A 119 -0.59 4.16 5.75
CA GLN A 119 -1.14 3.92 7.10
C GLN A 119 -2.63 4.24 7.19
N ARG A 120 -3.11 5.27 6.47
CA ARG A 120 -4.54 5.54 6.39
C ARG A 120 -5.26 4.43 5.62
N LEU A 121 -4.67 3.95 4.54
CA LEU A 121 -5.26 2.89 3.72
C LEU A 121 -5.37 1.56 4.48
N ALA A 122 -4.29 1.16 5.18
CA ALA A 122 -4.27 -0.02 6.03
C ALA A 122 -5.35 0.05 7.12
N ARG A 123 -5.47 1.19 7.82
CA ARG A 123 -6.53 1.38 8.84
C ARG A 123 -7.94 1.23 8.25
N VAL A 124 -8.20 1.80 7.08
CA VAL A 124 -9.53 1.71 6.43
C VAL A 124 -9.82 0.28 5.98
N ALA A 125 -8.85 -0.41 5.39
CA ALA A 125 -8.98 -1.82 5.01
C ALA A 125 -9.31 -2.70 6.22
N GLN A 126 -8.53 -2.56 7.29
CA GLN A 126 -8.69 -3.35 8.51
C GLN A 126 -10.00 -3.05 9.26
N ALA A 127 -10.43 -1.78 9.32
CA ALA A 127 -11.69 -1.39 9.96
C ALA A 127 -12.92 -1.85 9.17
N SER A 128 -12.82 -1.94 7.84
CA SER A 128 -13.92 -2.35 6.96
C SER A 128 -13.94 -3.85 6.64
N GLY A 129 -12.89 -4.59 7.00
CA GLY A 129 -12.74 -6.00 6.64
C GLY A 129 -12.53 -6.22 5.13
N ARG A 130 -12.01 -5.22 4.42
CA ARG A 130 -11.81 -5.26 2.96
C ARG A 130 -10.33 -5.27 2.60
N THR A 131 -9.99 -5.94 1.51
CA THR A 131 -8.63 -5.93 0.95
C THR A 131 -8.26 -4.55 0.45
N ILE A 132 -6.99 -4.18 0.61
CA ILE A 132 -6.41 -2.98 0.02
C ILE A 132 -6.54 -3.03 -1.50
N ALA A 133 -6.37 -4.20 -2.12
CA ALA A 133 -6.60 -4.40 -3.55
C ALA A 133 -7.98 -3.88 -3.98
N SER A 134 -9.03 -4.19 -3.23
CA SER A 134 -10.39 -3.72 -3.49
C SER A 134 -10.61 -2.21 -3.32
N LEU A 135 -9.63 -1.49 -2.74
CA LEU A 135 -9.60 -0.04 -2.60
C LEU A 135 -8.76 0.65 -3.68
N THR A 136 -8.23 -0.10 -4.64
CA THR A 136 -7.41 0.43 -5.73
C THR A 136 -8.16 0.38 -7.06
N ARG A 137 -7.81 1.31 -7.95
CA ARG A 137 -8.20 1.34 -9.36
C ARG A 137 -6.95 1.35 -10.21
N HIS A 138 -7.03 0.71 -11.37
CA HIS A 138 -6.01 0.80 -12.39
C HIS A 138 -6.34 1.92 -13.35
N SER A 139 -5.40 2.83 -13.56
CA SER A 139 -5.45 3.71 -14.73
C SER A 139 -4.60 3.08 -15.81
N LEU A 140 -5.19 2.77 -16.95
CA LEU A 140 -4.43 2.51 -18.17
C LEU A 140 -3.68 3.80 -18.56
N LYS A 141 -2.53 3.62 -19.21
CA LYS A 141 -1.71 4.71 -19.74
C LYS A 141 -2.15 5.04 -21.16
#